data_AF-A0AAW9FT89-F1
#
_entry.id   AF-A0AAW9FT89-F1
#
_cell.length_a   1.000
_cell.length_b   1.000
_cell.length_c   1.000
_cell.angle_alpha   90.00
_cell.angle_beta   90.00
_cell.angle_gamma   90.00
#
_symmetry.space_group_name_H-M   'P 1'
#
loop_
_entity.id
_entity.type
_entity.pdbx_description
1 polymer ?
#
loop_
_entity_poly.entity_id
_entity_poly.type
_entity_poly.pdbx_seq_one_letter_code
_entity_poly.pdbx_strand_id
1 'polypeptide(L)'
;MFDFLGSNSNQILTALDLSFAIIEFDTEGKILRANKNFCDLMGYAEKEIVGQHHRIFVEKDYAGSPEYAAFWRKLQGGTFECSEFKRIAK
;
A
#
# COMPACT_ATOMS: atom_id res chain seq x y z
N MET A 1 -16.16 -8.35 -35.21
CA MET A 1 -16.43 -9.01 -33.91
C MET A 1 -15.56 -8.28 -32.90
N PHE A 2 -16.09 -7.23 -32.28
CA PHE A 2 -15.35 -6.39 -31.36
C PHE A 2 -15.20 -7.12 -30.02
N ASP A 3 -13.96 -7.19 -29.54
CA ASP A 3 -13.57 -7.86 -28.32
C ASP A 3 -14.12 -7.09 -27.10
N PHE A 4 -15.32 -7.45 -26.66
CA PHE A 4 -16.02 -6.85 -25.51
C PHE A 4 -15.59 -7.48 -24.17
N LEU A 5 -14.53 -8.31 -24.16
CA LEU A 5 -14.09 -9.08 -22.98
C LEU A 5 -12.79 -8.54 -22.38
N GLY A 6 -12.66 -7.22 -22.28
CA GLY A 6 -11.81 -6.67 -21.23
C GLY A 6 -12.43 -7.04 -19.87
N SER A 7 -11.84 -8.00 -19.15
CA SER A 7 -12.33 -8.43 -17.84
C SER A 7 -12.67 -7.22 -16.98
N ASN A 8 -13.93 -7.07 -16.58
CA ASN A 8 -14.45 -5.94 -15.80
C ASN A 8 -13.54 -5.59 -14.60
N SER A 9 -12.96 -6.61 -13.98
CA SER A 9 -11.97 -6.48 -12.89
C SER A 9 -10.77 -5.61 -13.28
N ASN A 10 -10.20 -5.74 -14.48
CA ASN A 10 -9.08 -4.91 -14.91
C ASN A 10 -9.48 -3.45 -15.10
N GLN A 11 -10.69 -3.19 -15.58
CA GLN A 11 -11.20 -1.82 -15.73
C GLN A 11 -11.44 -1.19 -14.36
N ILE A 12 -11.99 -1.93 -13.41
CA ILE A 12 -12.16 -1.49 -12.02
C ILE A 12 -10.80 -1.22 -11.37
N LEU A 13 -9.84 -2.14 -11.47
CA LEU A 13 -8.50 -1.96 -10.90
C LEU A 13 -7.78 -0.75 -11.52
N THR A 14 -7.92 -0.55 -12.83
CA THR A 14 -7.38 0.64 -13.50
C THR A 14 -8.03 1.92 -12.97
N ALA A 15 -9.35 1.94 -12.79
CA ALA A 15 -10.05 3.09 -12.24
C ALA A 15 -9.61 3.39 -10.79
N LEU A 16 -9.39 2.37 -9.97
CA LEU A 16 -8.85 2.51 -8.61
C LEU A 16 -7.42 3.05 -8.63
N ASP A 17 -6.56 2.50 -9.51
CA ASP A 17 -5.17 2.92 -9.64
C ASP A 17 -5.03 4.39 -10.05
N LEU A 18 -5.94 4.87 -10.90
CA LEU A 18 -5.98 6.27 -11.32
C LEU A 18 -6.56 7.21 -10.24
N SER A 19 -7.47 6.72 -9.39
CA SER A 19 -8.24 7.57 -8.47
C SER A 19 -7.69 7.62 -7.04
N PHE A 20 -6.99 6.57 -6.59
CA PHE A 20 -6.53 6.43 -5.21
C PHE A 20 -5.02 6.29 -5.10
N ALA A 21 -4.46 6.61 -3.94
CA ALA A 21 -3.11 6.25 -3.57
C ALA A 21 -3.08 4.78 -3.09
N ILE A 22 -2.47 3.90 -3.89
CA ILE A 22 -2.42 2.46 -3.64
C ILE A 22 -0.99 2.01 -3.42
N ILE A 23 -0.78 1.19 -2.40
CA ILE A 23 0.48 0.53 -2.08
C ILE A 23 0.22 -0.93 -1.71
N GLU A 24 1.08 -1.82 -2.17
CA GLU A 24 1.01 -3.25 -1.98
C GLU A 24 2.19 -3.72 -1.14
N PHE A 25 1.92 -4.63 -0.22
CA PHE A 25 2.92 -5.21 0.66
C PHE A 25 2.87 -6.74 0.62
N ASP A 26 4.00 -7.39 0.87
CA ASP A 26 4.02 -8.80 1.26
C ASP A 26 3.54 -8.99 2.71
N THR A 27 3.46 -10.24 3.13
CA THR A 27 3.04 -10.61 4.49
C THR A 27 4.05 -10.19 5.57
N GLU A 28 5.31 -9.90 5.21
CA GLU A 28 6.33 -9.36 6.12
C GLU A 28 6.31 -7.82 6.19
N GLY A 29 5.47 -7.18 5.38
CA GLY A 29 5.34 -5.74 5.31
C GLY A 29 6.38 -5.04 4.44
N LYS A 30 7.05 -5.77 3.53
CA LYS A 30 7.88 -5.18 2.48
C LYS A 30 7.02 -4.72 1.32
N ILE A 31 7.40 -3.59 0.75
CA ILE A 31 6.69 -2.94 -0.35
C ILE A 31 6.97 -3.73 -1.63
N LEU A 32 5.91 -4.19 -2.28
CA LEU A 32 5.98 -4.87 -3.57
C LEU A 32 5.82 -3.88 -4.72
N ARG A 33 4.88 -2.94 -4.58
CA ARG A 33 4.46 -2.01 -5.63
C ARG A 33 3.78 -0.80 -5.00
N ALA A 34 3.95 0.38 -5.58
CA ALA A 34 3.25 1.58 -5.16
C ALA A 34 2.88 2.43 -6.38
N ASN A 35 1.62 2.83 -6.49
CA ASN A 35 1.18 3.57 -7.67
C ASN A 35 1.67 5.01 -7.67
N LYS A 36 1.49 5.68 -8.81
CA LYS A 36 1.93 7.06 -9.00
C LYS A 36 1.33 8.01 -7.95
N ASN A 37 0.04 7.87 -7.65
CA ASN A 37 -0.65 8.71 -6.67
C ASN A 37 -0.05 8.58 -5.27
N PHE A 38 0.29 7.35 -4.84
CA PHE A 38 0.97 7.13 -3.56
C PHE A 38 2.37 7.74 -3.57
N CYS A 39 3.13 7.49 -4.64
CA CYS A 39 4.49 8.01 -4.81
C CYS A 39 4.53 9.55 -4.75
N ASP A 40 3.65 10.21 -5.50
CA ASP A 40 3.53 11.67 -5.53
C ASP A 40 3.14 12.24 -4.16
N LEU A 41 2.17 11.61 -3.47
CA LEU A 41 1.72 12.03 -2.15
C LEU A 41 2.82 11.93 -1.09
N MET A 42 3.65 10.89 -1.18
CA MET A 42 4.69 10.59 -0.18
C MET A 42 6.06 11.20 -0.52
N GLY A 43 6.24 11.72 -1.74
CA GLY A 43 7.50 12.35 -2.17
C GLY A 43 8.60 11.35 -2.57
N TYR A 44 8.23 10.16 -3.03
CA TYR A 44 9.18 9.11 -3.42
C TYR A 44 8.97 8.66 -4.86
N ALA A 45 10.02 8.20 -5.54
CA ALA A 45 9.90 7.33 -6.69
C ALA A 45 9.69 5.88 -6.23
N GLU A 46 8.89 5.10 -6.97
CA GLU A 46 8.59 3.70 -6.64
C GLU A 46 9.87 2.86 -6.42
N LYS A 47 10.88 3.04 -7.27
CA LYS A 47 12.19 2.36 -7.17
C LYS A 47 12.96 2.66 -5.88
N GLU A 48 12.66 3.75 -5.18
CA GLU A 48 13.29 4.07 -3.89
C GLU A 48 12.70 3.26 -2.74
N ILE A 49 11.42 2.84 -2.88
CA ILE A 49 10.64 2.27 -1.78
C ILE A 49 10.33 0.79 -1.97
N VAL A 50 10.31 0.26 -3.20
CA VAL A 50 10.14 -1.19 -3.43
C VAL A 50 11.25 -1.97 -2.73
N GLY A 51 10.86 -3.03 -2.00
CA GLY A 51 11.74 -3.83 -1.15
C GLY A 51 11.97 -3.27 0.25
N GLN A 52 11.65 -1.99 0.50
CA GLN A 52 11.70 -1.42 1.85
C GLN A 52 10.48 -1.89 2.66
N HIS A 53 10.60 -1.84 3.99
CA HIS A 53 9.49 -2.16 4.88
C HIS A 53 8.61 -0.92 5.11
N HIS A 54 7.28 -1.10 5.17
CA HIS A 54 6.28 -0.07 5.50
C HIS A 54 6.64 0.91 6.62
N ARG A 55 7.48 0.50 7.58
CA ARG A 55 7.95 1.32 8.71
C ARG A 55 8.59 2.66 8.29
N ILE A 56 9.04 2.79 7.04
CA ILE A 56 9.57 4.06 6.51
C ILE A 56 8.51 5.17 6.42
N PHE A 57 7.22 4.83 6.42
CA PHE A 57 6.11 5.77 6.31
C PHE A 57 5.43 6.08 7.64
N VAL A 58 5.99 5.67 8.78
CA VAL A 58 5.39 5.91 10.10
C VAL A 58 6.43 6.45 11.07
N GLU A 59 5.95 6.99 12.19
CA GLU A 59 6.83 7.43 13.26
C GLU A 59 7.62 6.27 13.87
N LYS A 60 8.86 6.52 14.26
CA LYS A 60 9.75 5.48 14.82
C LYS A 60 9.16 4.81 16.06
N ASP A 61 8.54 5.61 16.93
CA ASP A 61 7.93 5.12 18.17
C ASP A 61 6.73 4.21 17.87
N TYR A 62 5.92 4.56 16.87
CA TYR A 62 4.83 3.70 16.41
C TYR A 62 5.36 2.41 15.76
N ALA A 63 6.39 2.48 14.91
CA ALA A 63 6.98 1.28 14.30
C ALA A 63 7.54 0.28 15.34
N GLY A 64 7.94 0.76 16.52
CA GLY A 64 8.39 -0.06 17.64
C GLY A 64 7.28 -0.51 18.59
N SER A 65 6.03 -0.11 18.35
CA SER A 65 4.94 -0.29 19.30
C SER A 65 4.26 -1.67 19.18
N PRO A 66 3.63 -2.16 20.26
CA PRO A 66 2.82 -3.38 20.21
C PRO A 66 1.66 -3.29 19.19
N GLU A 67 1.10 -2.10 19.00
CA GLU A 67 -0.02 -1.84 18.08
C GLU A 67 0.41 -2.05 16.63
N TYR A 68 1.60 -1.59 16.25
CA TYR A 68 2.15 -1.83 14.91
C TYR A 68 2.40 -3.32 14.64
N ALA A 69 2.92 -4.04 15.63
CA ALA A 69 3.08 -5.48 15.53
C ALA A 69 1.73 -6.21 15.42
N ALA A 70 0.72 -5.77 16.17
CA ALA A 70 -0.63 -6.33 16.10
C ALA A 70 -1.29 -6.08 14.73
N PHE A 71 -1.12 -4.89 14.15
CA PHE A 71 -1.59 -4.56 12.79
C PHE A 71 -1.08 -5.58 11.76
N TRP A 72 0.23 -5.83 11.71
CA TRP A 72 0.80 -6.81 10.77
C TRP A 72 0.33 -8.24 11.03
N ARG A 73 0.17 -8.65 12.30
CA ARG A 73 -0.38 -9.97 12.63
C ARG A 73 -1.82 -10.15 12.12
N LYS A 74 -2.66 -9.10 12.20
CA LYS A 74 -4.02 -9.15 11.65
C LYS A 74 -4.01 -9.35 10.13
N LEU A 75 -3.20 -8.56 9.42
CA LEU A 75 -3.07 -8.67 7.96
C LEU A 75 -2.56 -10.05 7.55
N GLN A 76 -1.54 -10.58 8.22
CA GLN A 76 -1.03 -11.94 8.02
C GLN A 76 -2.11 -13.00 8.27
N GLY A 77 -3.02 -12.77 9.22
CA GLY A 77 -4.17 -13.61 9.50
C GLY A 77 -5.34 -13.45 8.52
N GLY A 78 -5.18 -12.68 7.43
CA GLY A 78 -6.23 -12.42 6.44
C GLY A 78 -7.31 -11.44 6.90
N THR A 79 -7.09 -10.73 8.00
CA THR A 79 -8.03 -9.73 8.51
C THR A 79 -7.65 -8.36 7.95
N PHE A 80 -8.53 -7.77 7.14
CA PHE A 80 -8.34 -6.40 6.65
C PHE A 80 -8.60 -5.37 7.76
N GLU A 81 -8.00 -4.19 7.63
CA GLU A 81 -8.23 -3.07 8.54
C GLU A 81 -8.52 -1.79 7.74
N CYS A 82 -9.59 -1.08 8.12
CA CYS A 82 -9.96 0.22 7.57
C CYS A 82 -10.01 1.23 8.71
N SER A 83 -9.12 2.21 8.68
CA SER A 83 -8.97 3.23 9.71
C SER A 83 -8.22 4.44 9.14
N GLU A 84 -8.09 5.48 9.94
CA GLU A 84 -7.21 6.61 9.67
C GLU A 84 -5.81 6.34 10.23
N PHE A 85 -4.79 6.52 9.39
CA PHE A 85 -3.39 6.29 9.74
C PHE A 85 -2.56 7.54 9.44
N LYS A 86 -1.79 8.00 10.42
CA LYS A 86 -0.77 9.02 10.18
C LYS A 86 0.38 8.40 9.39
N ARG A 87 0.74 9.04 8.27
CA ARG A 87 1.91 8.67 7.46
C ARG A 87 2.90 9.82 7.37
N ILE A 88 4.18 9.48 7.33
CA ILE A 88 5.30 10.43 7.22
C ILE A 88 5.83 10.39 5.78
N ALA A 89 5.71 11.53 5.09
CA ALA A 89 6.28 11.74 3.75
C ALA A 89 7.76 12.15 3.85
N LYS A 90 8.46 12.12 2.71
CA LYS A 90 9.86 12.55 2.59
C LYS A 90 10.03 14.06 2.83
#